data_AF-A0A920S9L1-F1
#
_entry.id   AF-A0A920S9L1-F1
#
_cell.length_a   1.000
_cell.length_b   1.000
_cell.length_c   1.000
_cell.angle_alpha   90.00
_cell.angle_beta   90.00
_cell.angle_gamma   90.00
#
_symmetry.space_group_name_H-M   'P 1'
#
loop_
_entity.id
_entity.type
_entity.pdbx_description
1 polymer ?
#
loop_
_entity_poly.entity_id
_entity_poly.type
_entity_poly.pdbx_seq_one_letter_code
_entity_poly.pdbx_strand_id
1 'polypeptide(L)' 'MDNLEIKVESTEPPNTYDATRDILSTHLSNTLGIRCEVTILRPGEIVRSEGKAVRVIDNRQI' A
#
# COMPACT_ATOMS: atom_id res chain seq x y z
N MET A 1 -2.37 16.20 -9.52
CA MET A 1 -1.09 15.50 -9.33
C MET A 1 -1.46 14.06 -9.07
N ASP A 2 -0.94 13.13 -9.87
CA ASP A 2 -1.36 11.73 -9.79
C ASP A 2 -0.79 11.09 -8.51
N ASN A 3 -1.59 10.27 -7.84
CA ASN A 3 -1.22 9.57 -6.60
C ASN A 3 -1.52 8.09 -6.77
N LEU A 4 -0.58 7.24 -6.34
CA LEU A 4 -0.79 5.79 -6.27
C LEU A 4 -1.06 5.39 -4.82
N GLU A 5 -2.28 4.98 -4.52
CA GLU A 5 -2.63 4.40 -3.22
C GLU A 5 -2.15 2.95 -3.13
N ILE A 6 -1.45 2.63 -2.06
CA ILE A 6 -0.86 1.32 -1.81
C ILE A 6 -1.26 0.85 -0.41
N LYS A 7 -1.89 -0.32 -0.33
CA LYS A 7 -2.28 -0.96 0.93
C LYS A 7 -1.37 -2.16 1.19
N VAL A 8 -0.76 -2.20 2.37
CA VAL A 8 0.19 -3.25 2.76
C VAL A 8 -0.21 -3.79 4.11
N GLU A 9 -0.29 -5.11 4.26
CA GLU A 9 -0.50 -5.73 5.56
C GLU A 9 0.84 -5.89 6.30
N SER A 10 0.84 -5.67 7.61
CA SER A 10 2.00 -5.90 8.46
C SER A 10 1.63 -6.72 9.69
N THR A 11 2.48 -7.69 10.03
CA THR A 11 2.40 -8.45 11.30
C THR A 11 2.99 -7.69 12.49
N GLU A 12 3.65 -6.56 12.23
CA GLU A 12 4.22 -5.71 13.26
C GLU A 12 3.12 -5.03 14.12
N PRO A 13 3.43 -4.64 15.37
CA PRO A 13 2.49 -3.93 16.20
C PRO A 13 2.16 -2.52 15.65
N PRO A 14 0.95 -1.99 15.85
CA PRO A 14 0.53 -0.71 15.26
C PRO A 14 1.39 0.50 15.58
N ASN A 15 2.14 0.48 16.69
CA ASN A 15 3.06 1.56 17.06
C ASN A 15 4.25 1.70 16.09
N THR A 16 4.52 0.71 15.23
CA THR A 16 5.57 0.80 14.20
C THR A 16 5.05 1.26 12.85
N TYR A 17 3.71 1.33 12.66
CA TYR A 17 3.10 1.57 11.36
C TYR A 17 3.48 2.91 10.74
N ASP A 18 3.67 3.94 11.55
CA ASP A 18 4.08 5.27 11.06
C ASP A 18 5.49 5.21 10.46
N ALA A 19 6.45 4.60 11.17
CA ALA A 19 7.80 4.42 10.65
C ALA A 19 7.83 3.54 9.39
N THR A 20 7.06 2.44 9.36
CA THR A 20 6.94 1.58 8.18
C THR A 20 6.31 2.33 7.00
N ARG A 21 5.27 3.12 7.25
CA ARG A 21 4.60 3.95 6.24
C ARG A 21 5.59 4.92 5.60
N ASP A 22 6.36 5.64 6.42
CA ASP A 22 7.30 6.65 5.94
C ASP A 22 8.41 6.02 5.08
N ILE A 23 9.00 4.92 5.55
CA ILE A 23 10.03 4.18 4.81
C ILE A 23 9.49 3.72 3.45
N LEU A 24 8.32 3.09 3.42
CA LEU A 24 7.73 2.57 2.19
C LEU A 24 7.33 3.71 1.25
N SER A 25 6.71 4.77 1.76
CA SER A 25 6.28 5.93 0.97
C SER A 25 7.47 6.61 0.29
N THR A 26 8.56 6.87 1.02
CA THR A 26 9.79 7.44 0.47
C THR A 26 10.42 6.50 -0.56
N HIS A 27 10.57 5.23 -0.22
CA HIS A 27 11.22 4.28 -1.13
C HIS A 27 10.43 4.13 -2.44
N LEU A 28 9.12 3.89 -2.35
CA LEU A 28 8.25 3.70 -3.51
C LEU A 28 8.16 4.96 -4.37
N SER A 29 8.04 6.15 -3.75
CA SER A 29 8.00 7.40 -4.50
C SER A 29 9.30 7.66 -5.25
N ASN A 30 10.45 7.36 -4.64
CA ASN A 30 11.76 7.47 -5.28
C ASN A 30 11.93 6.45 -6.43
N THR A 31 11.49 5.21 -6.23
CA THR A 31 11.64 4.14 -7.23
C THR A 31 10.71 4.34 -8.43
N LEU A 32 9.48 4.79 -8.20
CA LEU A 32 8.46 4.91 -9.24
C LEU A 32 8.40 6.29 -9.89
N GLY A 33 9.00 7.32 -9.26
CA GLY A 33 8.96 8.70 -9.75
C GLY A 33 7.59 9.37 -9.65
N ILE A 34 6.65 8.78 -8.91
CA ILE A 34 5.31 9.29 -8.65
C ILE A 34 5.03 9.28 -7.15
N ARG A 35 4.13 10.16 -6.69
CA ARG A 35 3.73 10.16 -5.28
C ARG A 35 2.99 8.88 -4.94
N CYS A 36 3.43 8.22 -3.87
CA CYS A 36 2.80 7.02 -3.33
C CYS A 36 2.20 7.32 -1.96
N GLU A 37 0.97 6.88 -1.73
CA GLU A 37 0.30 6.96 -0.44
C GLU A 37 0.14 5.56 0.15
N VAL A 38 0.84 5.30 1.25
CA VAL A 38 0.91 3.97 1.86
C VAL A 38 -0.01 3.88 3.08
N THR A 39 -0.87 2.87 3.10
CA THR A 39 -1.65 2.50 4.28
C THR A 39 -1.20 1.14 4.79
N ILE A 40 -0.78 1.08 6.05
CA ILE A 40 -0.47 -0.17 6.74
C ILE A 40 -1.74 -0.72 7.37
N LEU A 41 -2.07 -1.96 7.04
CA LEU A 41 -3.23 -2.71 7.49
C LEU A 41 -2.81 -3.87 8.38
N ARG A 42 -3.75 -4.37 9.18
CA ARG A 42 -3.57 -5.59 9.96
C ARG A 42 -3.59 -6.82 9.06
N PRO A 43 -3.00 -7.95 9.49
CA PRO A 43 -3.05 -9.18 8.73
C PRO A 43 -4.50 -9.66 8.54
N GLY A 44 -4.88 -9.93 7.29
CA GLY A 44 -6.21 -10.43 6.92
C GLY A 44 -7.21 -9.36 6.48
N GLU A 45 -6.85 -8.07 6.54
CA GLU A 45 -7.72 -6.98 6.05
C GLU A 45 -7.74 -6.89 4.51
N ILE A 46 -6.70 -7.37 3.82
CA ILE A 46 -6.72 -7.50 2.36
C ILE A 46 -7.35 -8.85 2.00
N VAL A 47 -8.54 -8.78 1.40
CA VAL A 47 -9.29 -9.96 0.94
C VAL A 47 -8.43 -10.85 0.05
N ARG A 48 -8.38 -12.14 0.37
CA ARG A 48 -7.68 -13.13 -0.44
C ARG A 48 -8.54 -13.54 -1.62
N SER A 49 -7.92 -13.70 -2.78
CA SER A 49 -8.58 -14.24 -3.97
C SER A 49 -8.54 -15.77 -3.96
N GLU A 50 -9.64 -16.42 -4.33
CA GLU A 50 -9.74 -17.89 -4.52
C GLU A 50 -9.00 -18.41 -5.78
N GLY A 51 -8.20 -17.56 -6.43
CA GLY A 51 -7.47 -17.87 -7.65
C GLY A 51 -6.17 -17.08 -7.75
N LYS A 52 -6.00 -16.29 -8.82
CA LYS A 52 -4.83 -15.42 -8.94
C LYS A 52 -4.98 -14.19 -8.04
N ALA A 53 -3.89 -13.85 -7.34
CA ALA A 53 -3.83 -12.67 -6.50
C ALA A 53 -4.16 -11.38 -7.28
N VAL A 54 -5.18 -10.66 -6.82
CA VAL A 54 -5.57 -9.34 -7.32
C VAL A 54 -4.80 -8.29 -6.50
N ARG A 55 -3.84 -7.59 -7.12
CA ARG A 55 -2.96 -6.60 -6.46
C ARG A 55 -3.11 -5.18 -6.97
N VAL A 56 -3.80 -5.00 -8.09
CA VAL A 56 -4.00 -3.70 -8.74
C VAL A 56 -5.49 -3.47 -8.85
N ILE A 57 -5.94 -2.35 -8.33
CA ILE A 57 -7.32 -1.89 -8.42
C ILE A 57 -7.28 -0.59 -9.21
N ASP A 58 -7.94 -0.58 -10.37
CA ASP A 58 -8.10 0.63 -11.16
C ASP A 58 -9.43 1.31 -10.78
N ASN A 59 -9.33 2.39 -10.02
CA ASN A 59 -10.48 3.19 -9.58
C ASN A 59 -10.66 4.48 -10.40
N ARG A 60 -9.97 4.61 -11.54
CA ARG A 60 -10.06 5.81 -12.38
C ARG A 60 -11.49 5.94 -12.94
N GLN A 61 -12.07 7.12 -12.80
CA GLN A 61 -13.31 7.50 -13.47
C GLN A 61 -12.91 8.20 -14.77
N ILE A 62 -13.19 7.56 -15.90
CA ILE A 62 -12.85 8.03 -17.26
C ILE A 62 -14.12 8.40 -18.03
#